data_AF-A0A1H6L9X3-F1
#
_entry.id   AF-A0A1H6L9X3-F1
#
_cell.length_a   1.000
_cell.length_b   1.000
_cell.length_c   1.000
_cell.angle_alpha   90.00
_cell.angle_beta   90.00
_cell.angle_gamma   90.00
#
_symmetry.space_group_name_H-M   'P 1'
#
loop_
_entity.id
_entity.type
_entity.pdbx_description
1 polymer ?
#
loop_
_entity_poly.entity_id
_entity_poly.type
_entity_poly.pdbx_seq_one_letter_code
_entity_poly.pdbx_strand_id
1 'polypeptide(L)'
;MNIRTACAFLLASLPLHAAEQGTEAPPAWEAPSSFSFVVDTPDAALQDEVLAGLHDLVCYWDEEAYRHFSEVLRYDRACAMAHWGLAMSTLQDPSRKAERDASLAALGILEEQGRLLPREKGYASVLAALLRGSATEATASAKMLAERFRGDPLARLFHILLVRDGYDDLGLPRSGQTEAIQAADALLKEHPDKHAFCFIRALLEETAPQASEAALGAARKVVELAPSHPVSHHLLGHLLFRNGRLEEAQAEFLRAAELFKARDEQYASGGKNGRTYDRSDGYLRSMLYLATTMWCRHRDADADAIMRKLLLQPYADRHSAAPGSAIRRWEIRTLPLRLMIAAHRPYDKEKLAEWDKLAGSGRAAANPLPADTFYGLLKAYAVAAGQGRANDVSRAQNSLLMASRLQQQFTQPSTGNRAREDGEISLFTRALTTAHVAAMEARSATSGQAETAWNQYADDARRAATLLLPPAMPSRSAAAPEKETPAAQPGAPSAAPASGEPRKARAVKKASKPASRKTCKGKKWHKCLFFAAFHLARIDIRHFFIIISYW
;
A
#
# COMPACT_ATOMS: atom_id res chain seq x y z
N MET A 1 -6.38 -29.49 36.82
CA MET A 1 -6.13 -29.34 35.38
C MET A 1 -4.72 -28.80 35.20
N ASN A 2 -3.81 -29.50 34.52
CA ASN A 2 -2.43 -29.02 34.31
C ASN A 2 -2.47 -27.78 33.38
N ILE A 3 -1.57 -26.81 33.58
CA ILE A 3 -1.41 -25.59 32.76
C ILE A 3 -1.40 -25.93 31.27
N ARG A 4 -0.73 -27.02 30.86
CA ARG A 4 -0.72 -27.49 29.46
C ARG A 4 -2.12 -27.84 28.95
N THR A 5 -2.93 -28.52 29.76
CA THR A 5 -4.30 -28.91 29.41
C THR A 5 -5.21 -27.68 29.33
N ALA A 6 -5.11 -26.76 30.30
CA ALA A 6 -5.90 -25.52 30.30
C ALA A 6 -5.58 -24.63 29.09
N CYS A 7 -4.31 -24.49 28.74
CA CYS A 7 -3.90 -23.69 27.59
C CYS A 7 -4.23 -24.35 26.23
N ALA A 8 -4.25 -25.69 26.13
CA ALA A 8 -4.74 -26.39 24.95
C ALA A 8 -6.25 -26.16 24.75
N PHE A 9 -7.04 -26.19 25.83
CA PHE A 9 -8.45 -25.78 25.79
C PHE A 9 -8.61 -24.31 25.39
N LEU A 10 -7.75 -23.41 25.88
CA LEU A 10 -7.78 -21.99 25.50
C LEU A 10 -7.52 -21.79 23.99
N LEU A 11 -6.49 -22.42 23.42
CA LEU A 11 -6.22 -22.37 21.97
C LEU A 11 -7.38 -22.92 21.14
N ALA A 12 -8.01 -24.01 21.59
CA ALA A 12 -9.18 -24.59 20.94
C ALA A 12 -10.44 -23.70 21.05
N SER A 13 -10.53 -22.84 22.08
CA SER A 13 -11.68 -21.95 22.31
C SER A 13 -11.58 -20.59 21.62
N LEU A 14 -10.43 -20.25 21.02
CA LEU A 14 -10.27 -18.97 20.32
C LEU A 14 -11.11 -18.93 19.03
N PRO A 15 -11.89 -17.86 18.81
CA PRO A 15 -12.82 -17.77 17.70
C PRO A 15 -12.11 -17.36 16.40
N LEU A 16 -11.50 -18.32 15.70
CA LEU A 16 -10.99 -18.14 14.35
C LEU A 16 -12.17 -18.25 13.35
N HIS A 17 -12.96 -17.20 13.19
CA HIS A 17 -14.24 -17.23 12.46
C HIS A 17 -14.14 -17.66 10.99
N ALA A 18 -12.98 -17.52 10.34
CA ALA A 18 -12.76 -18.06 8.99
C ALA A 18 -12.46 -19.56 8.97
N ALA A 19 -11.91 -20.13 10.04
CA ALA A 19 -11.62 -21.57 10.13
C ALA A 19 -12.92 -22.42 10.15
N GLU A 20 -14.07 -21.83 10.44
CA GLU A 20 -15.34 -22.58 10.60
C GLU A 20 -16.32 -22.43 9.42
N GLN A 21 -16.15 -21.46 8.52
CA GLN A 21 -17.16 -21.11 7.50
C GLN A 21 -16.94 -21.68 6.08
N GLY A 22 -16.15 -22.73 5.91
CA GLY A 22 -16.08 -23.46 4.64
C GLY A 22 -15.56 -22.63 3.46
N THR A 23 -14.61 -21.73 3.70
CA THR A 23 -13.77 -21.19 2.63
C THR A 23 -13.02 -22.35 1.98
N GLU A 24 -13.12 -22.50 0.67
CA GLU A 24 -12.32 -23.48 -0.06
C GLU A 24 -10.84 -23.27 0.23
N ALA A 25 -10.09 -24.38 0.34
CA ALA A 25 -8.64 -24.32 0.46
C ALA A 25 -8.08 -23.50 -0.71
N PRO A 26 -7.11 -22.62 -0.46
CA PRO A 26 -6.50 -21.88 -1.55
C PRO A 26 -5.79 -22.86 -2.48
N PRO A 27 -5.85 -22.63 -3.80
CA PRO A 27 -5.14 -23.48 -4.75
C PRO A 27 -3.63 -23.36 -4.54
N ALA A 28 -2.95 -24.44 -4.90
CA ALA A 28 -1.51 -24.56 -4.74
C ALA A 28 -0.75 -23.42 -5.44
N TRP A 29 0.34 -23.00 -4.81
CA TRP A 29 1.27 -22.02 -5.37
C TRP A 29 1.94 -22.57 -6.63
N GLU A 30 1.93 -21.79 -7.71
CA GLU A 30 2.32 -22.28 -9.05
C GLU A 30 3.84 -22.31 -9.29
N ALA A 31 4.62 -21.53 -8.53
CA ALA A 31 6.07 -21.48 -8.66
C ALA A 31 6.76 -22.25 -7.51
N PRO A 32 8.01 -22.70 -7.65
CA PRO A 32 8.75 -23.24 -6.52
C PRO A 32 8.84 -22.20 -5.40
N SER A 33 8.63 -22.62 -4.15
CA SER A 33 8.68 -21.72 -3.00
C SER A 33 9.99 -20.91 -2.98
N SER A 34 9.86 -19.62 -2.68
CA SER A 34 10.99 -18.73 -2.42
C SER A 34 11.65 -19.00 -1.07
N PHE A 35 11.02 -19.83 -0.23
CA PHE A 35 11.41 -20.06 1.15
C PHE A 35 11.69 -21.54 1.40
N SER A 36 12.75 -21.81 2.16
CA SER A 36 13.20 -23.16 2.50
C SER A 36 13.59 -23.24 3.97
N PHE A 37 12.68 -22.90 4.89
CA PHE A 37 12.91 -23.04 6.33
C PHE A 37 11.82 -23.87 7.01
N VAL A 38 12.21 -24.55 8.09
CA VAL A 38 11.34 -25.46 8.84
C VAL A 38 10.29 -24.70 9.65
N VAL A 39 9.03 -25.11 9.51
CA VAL A 39 7.90 -24.67 10.33
C VAL A 39 7.63 -25.75 11.39
N ASP A 40 7.41 -25.37 12.64
CA ASP A 40 7.04 -26.32 13.69
C ASP A 40 5.57 -26.74 13.51
N THR A 41 5.35 -27.72 12.64
CA THR A 41 4.05 -28.34 12.35
C THR A 41 4.24 -29.83 12.09
N PRO A 42 3.31 -30.71 12.51
CA PRO A 42 3.47 -32.15 12.34
C PRO A 42 3.24 -32.66 10.92
N ASP A 43 2.76 -31.82 10.00
CA ASP A 43 2.36 -32.20 8.64
C ASP A 43 3.15 -31.41 7.58
N ALA A 44 3.81 -32.13 6.66
CA ALA A 44 4.57 -31.55 5.57
C ALA A 44 3.68 -30.74 4.61
N ALA A 45 2.43 -31.16 4.38
CA ALA A 45 1.50 -30.42 3.53
C ALA A 45 1.12 -29.07 4.15
N LEU A 46 0.93 -29.03 5.49
CA LEU A 46 0.68 -27.79 6.20
C LEU A 46 1.91 -26.87 6.22
N GLN A 47 3.13 -27.42 6.20
CA GLN A 47 4.33 -26.61 6.02
C GLN A 47 4.33 -25.91 4.67
N ASP A 48 4.08 -26.65 3.58
CA ASP A 48 4.04 -26.07 2.23
C ASP A 48 2.98 -24.96 2.11
N GLU A 49 1.83 -25.18 2.75
CA GLU A 49 0.75 -24.19 2.85
C GLU A 49 1.17 -22.92 3.62
N VAL A 50 1.91 -23.05 4.72
CA VAL A 50 2.51 -21.90 5.42
C VAL A 50 3.50 -21.18 4.51
N LEU A 51 4.34 -21.90 3.76
CA LEU A 51 5.32 -21.29 2.85
C LEU A 51 4.63 -20.54 1.69
N ALA A 52 3.51 -21.04 1.18
CA ALA A 52 2.67 -20.35 0.21
C ALA A 52 2.07 -19.06 0.80
N GLY A 53 1.48 -19.13 2.00
CA GLY A 53 0.96 -17.95 2.67
C GLY A 53 2.03 -16.88 2.95
N LEU A 54 3.25 -17.30 3.29
CA LEU A 54 4.38 -16.38 3.46
C LEU A 54 4.81 -15.74 2.14
N HIS A 55 4.71 -16.48 1.03
CA HIS A 55 4.98 -15.95 -0.30
C HIS A 55 4.01 -14.82 -0.62
N ASP A 56 2.72 -15.09 -0.52
CA ASP A 56 1.68 -14.12 -0.82
C ASP A 56 1.76 -12.91 0.10
N LEU A 57 2.10 -13.11 1.38
CA LEU A 57 2.31 -12.01 2.33
C LEU A 57 3.44 -11.07 1.88
N VAL A 58 4.60 -11.62 1.50
CA VAL A 58 5.74 -10.83 1.03
C VAL A 58 5.45 -10.17 -0.32
N CYS A 59 4.65 -10.82 -1.15
CA CYS A 59 4.22 -10.33 -2.46
C CYS A 59 2.97 -9.44 -2.40
N TYR A 60 2.55 -8.99 -1.21
CA TYR A 60 1.43 -8.05 -1.01
C TYR A 60 0.08 -8.58 -1.51
N TRP A 61 -0.13 -9.89 -1.44
CA TRP A 61 -1.42 -10.53 -1.65
C TRP A 61 -2.07 -10.93 -0.31
N ASP A 62 -2.30 -9.94 0.54
CA ASP A 62 -2.73 -10.12 1.93
C ASP A 62 -3.97 -11.01 2.07
N GLU A 63 -4.96 -10.85 1.19
CA GLU A 63 -6.17 -11.66 1.23
C GLU A 63 -5.90 -13.14 0.96
N GLU A 64 -4.95 -13.45 0.07
CA GLU A 64 -4.58 -14.82 -0.26
C GLU A 64 -3.70 -15.44 0.83
N ALA A 65 -2.74 -14.67 1.34
CA ALA A 65 -1.95 -15.05 2.50
C ALA A 65 -2.85 -15.39 3.71
N TYR A 66 -3.86 -14.56 3.97
CA TYR A 66 -4.86 -14.82 5.01
C TYR A 66 -5.58 -16.15 4.82
N ARG A 67 -5.93 -16.53 3.58
CA ARG A 67 -6.60 -17.81 3.28
C ARG A 67 -5.68 -19.00 3.57
N HIS A 68 -4.42 -18.96 3.13
CA HIS A 68 -3.42 -19.99 3.43
C HIS A 68 -3.24 -20.19 4.94
N PHE A 69 -3.01 -19.12 5.69
CA PHE A 69 -2.84 -19.24 7.14
C PHE A 69 -4.11 -19.69 7.86
N SER A 70 -5.29 -19.26 7.40
CA SER A 70 -6.57 -19.71 7.96
C SER A 70 -6.79 -21.21 7.72
N GLU A 71 -6.39 -21.73 6.55
CA GLU A 71 -6.47 -23.16 6.24
C GLU A 71 -5.54 -23.97 7.14
N VAL A 72 -4.30 -23.53 7.34
CA VAL A 72 -3.36 -24.21 8.27
C VAL A 72 -3.94 -24.27 9.68
N LEU A 73 -4.51 -23.16 10.17
CA LEU A 73 -5.07 -23.09 11.52
C LEU A 73 -6.36 -23.90 11.70
N ARG A 74 -7.00 -24.41 10.63
CA ARG A 74 -8.07 -25.40 10.74
C ARG A 74 -7.57 -26.73 11.28
N TYR A 75 -6.38 -27.15 10.86
CA TYR A 75 -5.81 -28.46 11.18
C TYR A 75 -4.75 -28.37 12.28
N ASP A 76 -3.95 -27.32 12.31
CA ASP A 76 -2.89 -27.09 13.31
C ASP A 76 -3.03 -25.73 13.99
N ARG A 77 -3.89 -25.67 15.02
CA ARG A 77 -4.07 -24.49 15.88
C ARG A 77 -2.86 -24.15 16.75
N ALA A 78 -1.79 -24.93 16.71
CA ALA A 78 -0.56 -24.64 17.43
C ALA A 78 0.57 -24.11 16.52
N CYS A 79 0.33 -24.00 15.21
CA CYS A 79 1.30 -23.49 14.27
C CYS A 79 1.55 -21.98 14.51
N ALA A 80 2.66 -21.65 15.15
CA ALA A 80 3.01 -20.27 15.50
C ALA A 80 3.17 -19.38 14.26
N MET A 81 3.81 -19.90 13.19
CA MET A 81 4.00 -19.13 11.96
C MET A 81 2.68 -18.85 11.23
N ALA A 82 1.68 -19.74 11.30
CA ALA A 82 0.37 -19.47 10.73
C ALA A 82 -0.39 -18.39 11.49
N HIS A 83 -0.35 -18.40 12.83
CA HIS A 83 -0.89 -17.30 13.62
C HIS A 83 -0.18 -15.96 13.36
N TRP A 84 1.15 -15.98 13.27
CA TRP A 84 1.92 -14.78 12.94
C TRP A 84 1.56 -14.27 11.53
N GLY A 85 1.47 -15.15 10.54
CA GLY A 85 1.11 -14.80 9.16
C GLY A 85 -0.32 -14.26 9.02
N LEU A 86 -1.29 -14.87 9.71
CA LEU A 86 -2.66 -14.36 9.79
C LEU A 86 -2.69 -12.97 10.41
N ALA A 87 -1.96 -12.76 11.51
CA ALA A 87 -1.89 -11.46 12.14
C ALA A 87 -1.25 -10.39 11.24
N MET A 88 -0.20 -10.75 10.49
CA MET A 88 0.47 -9.86 9.54
C MET A 88 -0.43 -9.49 8.35
N SER A 89 -1.04 -10.48 7.68
CA SER A 89 -1.94 -10.29 6.53
C SER A 89 -3.22 -9.49 6.86
N THR A 90 -3.54 -9.33 8.14
CA THR A 90 -4.72 -8.60 8.61
C THR A 90 -4.36 -7.33 9.38
N LEU A 91 -3.10 -6.90 9.38
CA LEU A 91 -2.62 -5.71 10.13
C LEU A 91 -3.47 -4.47 9.84
N GLN A 92 -3.74 -4.22 8.56
CA GLN A 92 -4.45 -3.03 8.07
C GLN A 92 -5.93 -3.29 7.77
N ASP A 93 -6.43 -4.50 8.08
CA ASP A 93 -7.83 -4.87 7.86
C ASP A 93 -8.62 -4.75 9.17
N PRO A 94 -9.36 -3.64 9.39
CA PRO A 94 -10.18 -3.49 10.58
C PRO A 94 -11.36 -4.48 10.61
N SER A 95 -11.81 -4.99 9.46
CA SER A 95 -12.90 -5.97 9.41
C SER A 95 -12.50 -7.34 9.97
N ARG A 96 -11.19 -7.64 9.97
CA ARG A 96 -10.60 -8.89 10.51
C ARG A 96 -9.89 -8.70 11.86
N LYS A 97 -10.22 -7.63 12.58
CA LYS A 97 -9.58 -7.31 13.87
C LYS A 97 -9.74 -8.45 14.89
N ALA A 98 -10.91 -9.10 14.93
CA ALA A 98 -11.17 -10.16 15.91
C ALA A 98 -10.26 -11.39 15.67
N GLU A 99 -10.10 -11.79 14.41
CA GLU A 99 -9.24 -12.90 13.99
C GLU A 99 -7.76 -12.59 14.24
N ARG A 100 -7.35 -11.35 13.97
CA ARG A 100 -6.00 -10.86 14.30
C ARG A 100 -5.74 -10.95 15.80
N ASP A 101 -6.64 -10.41 16.62
CA ASP A 101 -6.51 -10.41 18.09
C ASP A 101 -6.49 -11.85 18.64
N ALA A 102 -7.29 -12.75 18.08
CA ALA A 102 -7.27 -14.18 18.43
C ALA A 102 -5.92 -14.83 18.11
N SER A 103 -5.33 -14.55 16.94
CA SER A 103 -4.01 -15.08 16.59
C SER A 103 -2.88 -14.51 17.44
N LEU A 104 -2.96 -13.23 17.82
CA LEU A 104 -2.02 -12.63 18.77
C LEU A 104 -2.13 -13.26 20.16
N ALA A 105 -3.34 -13.55 20.63
CA ALA A 105 -3.55 -14.26 21.89
C ALA A 105 -2.97 -15.68 21.83
N ALA A 106 -3.16 -16.40 20.72
CA ALA A 106 -2.59 -17.73 20.52
C ALA A 106 -1.05 -17.71 20.55
N LEU A 107 -0.41 -16.75 19.88
CA LEU A 107 1.05 -16.57 19.95
C LEU A 107 1.53 -16.35 21.38
N GLY A 108 0.82 -15.53 22.17
CA GLY A 108 1.14 -15.31 23.58
C GLY A 108 1.04 -16.59 24.40
N ILE A 109 -0.01 -17.39 24.20
CA ILE A 109 -0.18 -18.69 24.88
C ILE A 109 0.96 -19.65 24.50
N LEU A 110 1.28 -19.76 23.21
CA LEU A 110 2.37 -20.62 22.75
C LEU A 110 3.73 -20.17 23.32
N GLU A 111 3.93 -18.86 23.50
CA GLU A 111 5.15 -18.33 24.11
C GLU A 111 5.25 -18.72 25.59
N GLU A 112 4.17 -18.58 26.36
CA GLU A 112 4.10 -18.97 27.77
C GLU A 112 4.32 -20.46 27.98
N GLN A 113 3.89 -21.30 27.02
CA GLN A 113 4.16 -22.73 27.01
C GLN A 113 5.60 -23.08 26.63
N GLY A 114 6.40 -22.11 26.19
CA GLY A 114 7.75 -22.32 25.68
C GLY A 114 7.80 -23.02 24.32
N ARG A 115 6.72 -22.95 23.54
CA ARG A 115 6.60 -23.61 22.22
C ARG A 115 7.17 -22.80 21.06
N LEU A 116 7.28 -21.48 21.19
CA LEU A 116 7.90 -20.67 20.13
C LEU A 116 9.39 -20.98 19.98
N LEU A 117 9.79 -21.30 18.76
CA LEU A 117 11.18 -21.40 18.36
C LEU A 117 11.88 -20.04 18.50
N PRO A 118 13.21 -19.99 18.71
CA PRO A 118 13.95 -18.73 18.81
C PRO A 118 13.74 -17.77 17.62
N ARG A 119 13.54 -18.31 16.42
CA ARG A 119 13.24 -17.56 15.19
C ARG A 119 11.85 -16.93 15.24
N GLU A 120 10.84 -17.70 15.64
CA GLU A 120 9.45 -17.28 15.77
C GLU A 120 9.28 -16.18 16.83
N LYS A 121 10.04 -16.24 17.93
CA LYS A 121 10.09 -15.13 18.91
C LYS A 121 10.59 -13.82 18.30
N GLY A 122 11.54 -13.90 17.36
CA GLY A 122 12.01 -12.73 16.64
C GLY A 122 10.93 -12.17 15.70
N TYR A 123 10.23 -13.02 14.95
CA TYR A 123 9.07 -12.62 14.14
C TYR A 123 7.95 -11.99 14.97
N ALA A 124 7.60 -12.59 16.11
CA ALA A 124 6.62 -12.04 17.05
C ALA A 124 7.05 -10.67 17.60
N SER A 125 8.36 -10.47 17.82
CA SER A 125 8.90 -9.16 18.26
C SER A 125 8.74 -8.08 17.20
N VAL A 126 8.99 -8.41 15.92
CA VAL A 126 8.76 -7.50 14.79
C VAL A 126 7.28 -7.12 14.69
N LEU A 127 6.39 -8.12 14.69
CA LEU A 127 4.93 -7.91 14.64
C LEU A 127 4.45 -7.05 15.82
N ALA A 128 4.95 -7.29 17.03
CA ALA A 128 4.59 -6.48 18.19
C ALA A 128 5.02 -5.01 18.04
N ALA A 129 6.17 -4.74 17.42
CA ALA A 129 6.63 -3.37 17.16
C ALA A 129 5.76 -2.66 16.10
N LEU A 130 5.36 -3.39 15.04
CA LEU A 130 4.41 -2.89 14.03
C LEU A 130 3.06 -2.54 14.65
N LEU A 131 2.50 -3.42 15.50
CA LEU A 131 1.23 -3.17 16.19
C LEU A 131 1.27 -1.98 17.15
N ARG A 132 2.44 -1.68 17.73
CA ARG A 132 2.65 -0.44 18.52
C ARG A 132 2.77 0.81 17.65
N GLY A 133 2.79 0.64 16.33
CA GLY A 133 3.02 1.70 15.35
C GLY A 133 4.42 2.27 15.42
N SER A 134 5.43 1.53 15.90
CA SER A 134 6.80 2.04 16.00
C SER A 134 7.68 1.51 14.87
N ALA A 135 7.73 2.25 13.76
CA ALA A 135 8.57 1.91 12.61
C ALA A 135 10.03 1.68 13.03
N THR A 136 10.60 2.57 13.86
CA THR A 136 11.99 2.45 14.35
C THR A 136 12.23 1.15 15.12
N GLU A 137 11.30 0.76 16.01
CA GLU A 137 11.43 -0.50 16.75
C GLU A 137 11.26 -1.71 15.83
N ALA A 138 10.36 -1.63 14.85
CA ALA A 138 10.13 -2.70 13.88
C ALA A 138 11.37 -2.92 13.01
N THR A 139 11.95 -1.85 12.44
CA THR A 139 13.20 -1.90 11.66
C THR A 139 14.35 -2.46 12.50
N ALA A 140 14.53 -2.00 13.74
CA ALA A 140 15.57 -2.51 14.62
C ALA A 140 15.38 -4.01 14.95
N SER A 141 14.14 -4.42 15.21
CA SER A 141 13.80 -5.81 15.50
C SER A 141 14.02 -6.72 14.28
N ALA A 142 13.65 -6.26 13.09
CA ALA A 142 13.84 -7.00 11.84
C ALA A 142 15.32 -7.14 11.51
N LYS A 143 16.11 -6.07 11.70
CA LYS A 143 17.57 -6.13 11.57
C LYS A 143 18.20 -7.16 12.50
N MET A 144 17.84 -7.13 13.80
CA MET A 144 18.35 -8.11 14.76
C MET A 144 17.96 -9.54 14.39
N LEU A 145 16.73 -9.76 13.90
CA LEU A 145 16.27 -11.06 13.44
C LEU A 145 17.10 -11.54 12.23
N ALA A 146 17.29 -10.70 11.22
CA ALA A 146 18.07 -11.02 10.03
C ALA A 146 19.55 -11.29 10.33
N GLU A 147 20.16 -10.52 11.23
CA GLU A 147 21.55 -10.71 11.65
C GLU A 147 21.76 -12.01 12.44
N ARG A 148 20.77 -12.37 13.28
CA ARG A 148 20.80 -13.59 14.09
C ARG A 148 20.54 -14.84 13.26
N PHE A 149 19.65 -14.76 12.27
CA PHE A 149 19.26 -15.88 11.41
C PHE A 149 19.61 -15.56 9.95
N ARG A 150 20.90 -15.44 9.64
CA ARG A 150 21.37 -15.01 8.30
C ARG A 150 20.94 -15.93 7.14
N GLY A 151 20.70 -17.21 7.44
CA GLY A 151 20.18 -18.19 6.48
C GLY A 151 18.66 -18.17 6.34
N ASP A 152 17.95 -17.31 7.07
CA ASP A 152 16.51 -17.13 6.94
C ASP A 152 16.21 -16.04 5.88
N PRO A 153 15.78 -16.41 4.66
CA PRO A 153 15.46 -15.45 3.63
C PRO A 153 14.30 -14.51 4.00
N LEU A 154 13.32 -15.00 4.76
CA LEU A 154 12.17 -14.20 5.15
C LEU A 154 12.60 -13.08 6.11
N ALA A 155 13.49 -13.38 7.06
CA ALA A 155 14.01 -12.38 8.00
C ALA A 155 14.77 -11.26 7.26
N ARG A 156 15.57 -11.62 6.26
CA ARG A 156 16.29 -10.67 5.41
C ARG A 156 15.34 -9.79 4.60
N LEU A 157 14.29 -10.37 4.01
CA LEU A 157 13.28 -9.61 3.27
C LEU A 157 12.51 -8.64 4.17
N PHE A 158 12.17 -9.03 5.40
CA PHE A 158 11.55 -8.10 6.36
C PHE A 158 12.47 -6.95 6.73
N HIS A 159 13.76 -7.20 6.93
CA HIS A 159 14.72 -6.11 7.14
C HIS A 159 14.75 -5.16 5.94
N ILE A 160 14.83 -5.69 4.72
CA ILE A 160 14.79 -4.90 3.46
C ILE A 160 13.52 -4.04 3.39
N LEU A 161 12.36 -4.65 3.65
CA LEU A 161 11.06 -3.98 3.62
C LEU A 161 10.94 -2.87 4.67
N LEU A 162 11.48 -3.07 5.87
CA LEU A 162 11.33 -2.15 6.99
C LEU A 162 12.45 -1.09 7.09
N VAL A 163 13.58 -1.28 6.41
CA VAL A 163 14.66 -0.28 6.37
C VAL A 163 14.44 0.78 5.29
N ARG A 164 13.64 0.49 4.26
CA ARG A 164 13.37 1.43 3.16
C ARG A 164 12.74 2.73 3.69
N ASP A 165 13.21 3.87 3.20
CA ASP A 165 12.74 5.21 3.58
C ASP A 165 12.39 6.09 2.36
N GLY A 166 12.30 5.48 1.17
CA GLY A 166 11.86 6.12 -0.07
C GLY A 166 12.86 7.10 -0.66
N TYR A 167 12.34 8.13 -1.33
CA TYR A 167 13.09 9.08 -2.13
C TYR A 167 12.94 10.50 -1.59
N ASP A 168 13.99 11.31 -1.71
CA ASP A 168 13.97 12.72 -1.36
C ASP A 168 13.25 13.59 -2.41
N ASP A 169 13.18 14.90 -2.14
CA ASP A 169 12.49 15.87 -3.01
C ASP A 169 13.17 16.01 -4.38
N LEU A 170 14.41 15.52 -4.53
CA LEU A 170 15.13 15.48 -5.80
C LEU A 170 14.93 14.14 -6.53
N GLY A 171 14.18 13.21 -5.94
CA GLY A 171 13.97 11.88 -6.49
C GLY A 171 15.14 10.93 -6.27
N LEU A 172 16.09 11.26 -5.41
CA LEU A 172 17.22 10.40 -5.08
C LEU A 172 16.86 9.45 -3.93
N PRO A 173 17.31 8.18 -3.96
CA PRO A 173 17.03 7.26 -2.88
C PRO A 173 17.70 7.74 -1.59
N ARG A 174 16.94 7.77 -0.49
CA ARG A 174 17.48 8.03 0.83
C ARG A 174 18.36 6.86 1.31
N SER A 175 18.97 7.00 2.48
CA SER A 175 19.93 6.01 3.00
C SER A 175 19.32 4.64 3.20
N GLY A 176 18.12 4.56 3.77
CA GLY A 176 17.44 3.28 4.00
C GLY A 176 16.99 2.63 2.70
N GLN A 177 16.54 3.42 1.73
CA GLN A 177 16.19 2.98 0.39
C GLN A 177 17.39 2.43 -0.37
N THR A 178 18.55 3.09 -0.26
CA THR A 178 19.81 2.62 -0.84
C THR A 178 20.24 1.30 -0.20
N GLU A 179 20.17 1.18 1.13
CA GLU A 179 20.46 -0.07 1.84
C GLU A 179 19.52 -1.20 1.40
N ALA A 180 18.21 -0.93 1.31
CA ALA A 180 17.21 -1.91 0.90
C ALA A 180 17.47 -2.44 -0.52
N ILE A 181 17.75 -1.55 -1.48
CA ILE A 181 18.03 -1.94 -2.87
C ILE A 181 19.30 -2.81 -2.93
N GLN A 182 20.38 -2.39 -2.29
CA GLN A 182 21.64 -3.14 -2.27
C GLN A 182 21.47 -4.52 -1.62
N ALA A 183 20.72 -4.60 -0.52
CA ALA A 183 20.46 -5.86 0.16
C ALA A 183 19.56 -6.79 -0.67
N ALA A 184 18.58 -6.25 -1.40
CA ALA A 184 17.75 -7.03 -2.33
C ALA A 184 18.55 -7.55 -3.53
N ASP A 185 19.44 -6.72 -4.11
CA ASP A 185 20.33 -7.13 -5.20
C ASP A 185 21.30 -8.24 -4.76
N ALA A 186 21.85 -8.14 -3.56
CA ALA A 186 22.69 -9.19 -2.99
C ALA A 186 21.91 -10.49 -2.78
N LEU A 187 20.68 -10.41 -2.27
CA LEU A 187 19.81 -11.58 -2.06
C LEU A 187 19.46 -12.26 -3.40
N LEU A 188 19.17 -11.47 -4.44
CA LEU A 188 18.92 -11.99 -5.79
C LEU A 188 20.16 -12.64 -6.42
N LYS A 189 21.35 -12.13 -6.12
CA LYS A 189 22.60 -12.75 -6.59
C LYS A 189 22.83 -14.13 -5.94
N GLU A 190 22.48 -14.27 -4.67
CA GLU A 190 22.58 -15.55 -3.94
C GLU A 190 21.50 -16.55 -4.38
N HIS A 191 20.31 -16.03 -4.67
CA HIS A 191 19.13 -16.82 -4.99
C HIS A 191 18.44 -16.26 -6.23
N PRO A 192 19.02 -16.49 -7.42
CA PRO A 192 18.43 -16.02 -8.67
C PRO A 192 17.06 -16.68 -8.89
N ASP A 193 16.20 -15.97 -9.61
CA ASP A 193 14.91 -16.49 -10.09
C ASP A 193 13.93 -16.92 -8.98
N LYS A 194 14.10 -16.41 -7.76
CA LYS A 194 13.10 -16.52 -6.70
C LYS A 194 12.06 -15.42 -6.84
N HIS A 195 10.82 -15.80 -7.15
CA HIS A 195 9.74 -14.87 -7.45
C HIS A 195 9.59 -13.78 -6.37
N ALA A 196 9.42 -14.15 -5.09
CA ALA A 196 9.28 -13.17 -4.01
C ALA A 196 10.49 -12.20 -3.90
N PHE A 197 11.69 -12.62 -4.29
CA PHE A 197 12.89 -11.77 -4.18
C PHE A 197 12.92 -10.78 -5.36
N CYS A 198 12.57 -11.24 -6.56
CA CYS A 198 12.35 -10.38 -7.71
C CYS A 198 11.21 -9.38 -7.42
N PHE A 199 10.15 -9.82 -6.74
CA PHE A 199 9.01 -9.00 -6.37
C PHE A 199 9.43 -7.86 -5.44
N ILE A 200 10.13 -8.19 -4.34
CA ILE A 200 10.64 -7.18 -3.42
C ILE A 200 11.60 -6.22 -4.12
N ARG A 201 12.49 -6.72 -4.97
CA ARG A 201 13.41 -5.84 -5.71
C ARG A 201 12.69 -4.84 -6.61
N ALA A 202 11.63 -5.27 -7.30
CA ALA A 202 10.80 -4.40 -8.12
C ALA A 202 10.01 -3.40 -7.25
N LEU A 203 9.40 -3.89 -6.17
CA LEU A 203 8.59 -3.11 -5.25
C LEU A 203 9.37 -1.97 -4.60
N LEU A 204 10.66 -2.15 -4.31
CA LEU A 204 11.46 -1.09 -3.69
C LEU A 204 11.44 0.24 -4.47
N GLU A 205 11.18 0.21 -5.78
CA GLU A 205 11.12 1.41 -6.62
C GLU A 205 9.68 1.84 -6.98
N GLU A 206 8.64 1.32 -6.31
CA GLU A 206 7.24 1.70 -6.58
C GLU A 206 6.98 3.22 -6.42
N THR A 207 7.70 3.88 -5.51
CA THR A 207 7.57 5.32 -5.25
C THR A 207 8.66 6.14 -5.93
N ALA A 208 9.59 5.51 -6.65
CA ALA A 208 10.63 6.20 -7.39
C ALA A 208 9.99 7.09 -8.47
N PRO A 209 10.43 8.34 -8.69
CA PRO A 209 9.90 9.17 -9.78
C PRO A 209 9.93 8.48 -11.14
N GLN A 210 10.99 7.69 -11.36
CA GLN A 210 11.13 6.77 -12.48
C GLN A 210 11.80 5.50 -11.96
N ALA A 211 11.22 4.33 -12.24
CA ALA A 211 11.82 3.06 -11.86
C ALA A 211 13.02 2.75 -12.75
N SER A 212 14.08 2.18 -12.17
CA SER A 212 15.26 1.75 -12.91
C SER A 212 14.95 0.56 -13.83
N GLU A 213 15.78 0.36 -14.85
CA GLU A 213 15.70 -0.84 -15.71
C GLU A 213 15.91 -2.14 -14.91
N ALA A 214 16.65 -2.08 -13.79
CA ALA A 214 16.79 -3.22 -12.89
C ALA A 214 15.47 -3.56 -12.18
N ALA A 215 14.72 -2.55 -11.71
CA ALA A 215 13.39 -2.77 -11.14
C ALA A 215 12.38 -3.25 -12.18
N LEU A 216 12.38 -2.67 -13.38
CA LEU A 216 11.53 -3.14 -14.49
C LEU A 216 11.88 -4.57 -14.92
N GLY A 217 13.17 -4.91 -14.99
CA GLY A 217 13.64 -6.26 -15.27
C GLY A 217 13.17 -7.26 -14.21
N ALA A 218 13.29 -6.92 -12.93
CA ALA A 218 12.77 -7.73 -11.83
C ALA A 218 11.23 -7.89 -11.90
N ALA A 219 10.51 -6.82 -12.25
CA ALA A 219 9.05 -6.85 -12.40
C ALA A 219 8.60 -7.73 -13.58
N ARG A 220 9.32 -7.72 -14.70
CA ARG A 220 9.07 -8.65 -15.80
C ARG A 220 9.36 -10.09 -15.38
N LYS A 221 10.43 -10.30 -14.62
CA LYS A 221 10.79 -11.64 -14.13
C LYS A 221 9.74 -12.23 -13.20
N VAL A 222 9.09 -11.45 -12.33
CA VAL A 222 8.01 -11.99 -11.48
C VAL A 222 6.77 -12.40 -12.27
N VAL A 223 6.48 -11.75 -13.39
CA VAL A 223 5.42 -12.17 -14.30
C VAL A 223 5.82 -13.43 -15.08
N GLU A 224 7.08 -13.52 -15.52
CA GLU A 224 7.61 -14.72 -16.18
C GLU A 224 7.57 -15.95 -15.25
N LEU A 225 7.95 -15.78 -13.97
CA LEU A 225 8.02 -16.86 -12.99
C LEU A 225 6.65 -17.34 -12.51
N ALA A 226 5.64 -16.46 -12.47
CA ALA A 226 4.26 -16.82 -12.11
C ALA A 226 3.24 -16.02 -12.95
N PRO A 227 2.94 -16.47 -14.20
CA PRO A 227 2.07 -15.74 -15.13
C PRO A 227 0.58 -15.67 -14.74
N SER A 228 0.17 -16.38 -13.70
CA SER A 228 -1.18 -16.30 -13.13
C SER A 228 -1.24 -15.44 -11.88
N HIS A 229 -0.10 -14.96 -11.37
CA HIS A 229 -0.05 -14.19 -10.12
C HIS A 229 -0.53 -12.75 -10.38
N PRO A 230 -1.73 -12.36 -9.92
CA PRO A 230 -2.34 -11.09 -10.30
C PRO A 230 -1.57 -9.88 -9.76
N VAL A 231 -0.97 -9.99 -8.57
CA VAL A 231 -0.19 -8.88 -7.98
C VAL A 231 1.10 -8.63 -8.77
N SER A 232 1.71 -9.65 -9.38
CA SER A 232 2.89 -9.49 -10.25
C SER A 232 2.56 -8.60 -11.45
N HIS A 233 1.46 -8.90 -12.15
CA HIS A 233 0.98 -8.10 -13.26
C HIS A 233 0.63 -6.67 -12.82
N HIS A 234 -0.02 -6.52 -11.66
CA HIS A 234 -0.33 -5.20 -11.11
C HIS A 234 0.93 -4.36 -10.83
N LEU A 235 1.93 -4.95 -10.18
CA LEU A 235 3.20 -4.28 -9.87
C LEU A 235 3.95 -3.89 -11.14
N LEU A 236 4.03 -4.78 -12.14
CA LEU A 236 4.64 -4.46 -13.42
C LEU A 236 3.90 -3.32 -14.12
N GLY A 237 2.56 -3.39 -14.20
CA GLY A 237 1.73 -2.33 -14.76
C GLY A 237 1.94 -0.99 -14.06
N HIS A 238 2.09 -1.00 -12.73
CA HIS A 238 2.39 0.17 -11.93
C HIS A 238 3.73 0.82 -12.32
N LEU A 239 4.82 0.04 -12.36
CA LEU A 239 6.14 0.57 -12.74
C LEU A 239 6.16 1.06 -14.20
N LEU A 240 5.51 0.33 -15.11
CA LEU A 240 5.37 0.75 -16.51
C LEU A 240 4.61 2.08 -16.64
N PHE A 241 3.51 2.24 -15.90
CA PHE A 241 2.73 3.48 -15.88
C PHE A 241 3.58 4.67 -15.42
N ARG A 242 4.37 4.49 -14.34
CA ARG A 242 5.27 5.53 -13.83
C ARG A 242 6.35 5.90 -14.83
N ASN A 243 6.86 4.93 -15.57
CA ASN A 243 7.85 5.12 -16.64
C ASN A 243 7.24 5.60 -17.96
N GLY A 244 5.93 5.90 -18.00
CA GLY A 244 5.24 6.41 -19.19
C GLY A 244 4.94 5.38 -20.28
N ARG A 245 5.17 4.10 -20.02
CA ARG A 245 4.92 2.98 -20.94
C ARG A 245 3.45 2.55 -20.85
N LEU A 246 2.54 3.46 -21.23
CA LEU A 246 1.11 3.35 -20.98
C LEU A 246 0.43 2.20 -21.72
N GLU A 247 0.90 1.87 -22.93
CA GLU A 247 0.44 0.73 -23.73
C GLU A 247 0.67 -0.59 -23.00
N GLU A 248 1.89 -0.79 -22.50
CA GLU A 248 2.27 -2.00 -21.76
C GLU A 248 1.57 -2.01 -20.39
N ALA A 249 1.53 -0.87 -19.70
CA ALA A 249 0.81 -0.76 -18.42
C ALA A 249 -0.66 -1.16 -18.56
N GLN A 250 -1.34 -0.75 -19.65
CA GLN A 250 -2.71 -1.16 -19.93
C GLN A 250 -2.84 -2.67 -20.02
N ALA A 251 -1.95 -3.34 -20.76
CA ALA A 251 -2.01 -4.79 -20.93
C ALA A 251 -1.85 -5.52 -19.58
N GLU A 252 -0.90 -5.07 -18.76
CA GLU A 252 -0.63 -5.64 -17.44
C GLU A 252 -1.78 -5.41 -16.46
N PHE A 253 -2.37 -4.21 -16.42
CA PHE A 253 -3.53 -3.95 -15.56
C PHE A 253 -4.78 -4.71 -15.98
N LEU A 254 -5.00 -4.89 -17.30
CA LEU A 254 -6.08 -5.72 -17.80
C LEU A 254 -5.88 -7.16 -17.35
N ARG A 255 -4.66 -7.70 -17.51
CA ARG A 255 -4.33 -9.07 -17.10
C ARG A 255 -4.46 -9.27 -15.59
N ALA A 256 -3.98 -8.33 -14.78
CA ALA A 256 -4.15 -8.34 -13.34
C ALA A 256 -5.64 -8.36 -12.94
N ALA A 257 -6.46 -7.50 -13.56
CA ALA A 257 -7.89 -7.45 -13.28
C ALA A 257 -8.61 -8.75 -13.67
N GLU A 258 -8.25 -9.37 -14.79
CA GLU A 258 -8.79 -10.68 -15.20
C GLU A 258 -8.45 -11.79 -14.21
N LEU A 259 -7.19 -11.84 -13.74
CA LEU A 259 -6.71 -12.84 -12.80
C LEU A 259 -7.33 -12.68 -11.41
N PHE A 260 -7.39 -11.47 -10.86
CA PHE A 260 -8.11 -11.21 -9.60
C PHE A 260 -9.59 -11.58 -9.73
N LYS A 261 -10.22 -11.22 -10.86
CA LYS A 261 -11.63 -11.54 -11.11
C LYS A 261 -11.86 -13.06 -11.15
N ALA A 262 -10.97 -13.81 -11.82
CA ALA A 262 -11.04 -15.26 -11.88
C ALA A 262 -10.83 -15.90 -10.50
N ARG A 263 -9.90 -15.37 -9.69
CA ARG A 263 -9.68 -15.82 -8.31
C ARG A 263 -10.91 -15.56 -7.43
N ASP A 264 -11.49 -14.36 -7.49
CA ASP A 264 -12.74 -14.04 -6.78
C ASP A 264 -13.87 -15.00 -7.17
N GLU A 265 -13.98 -15.32 -8.47
CA GLU A 265 -15.02 -16.20 -9.01
C GLU A 265 -14.84 -17.66 -8.58
N GLN A 266 -13.59 -18.13 -8.49
CA GLN A 266 -13.27 -19.45 -7.93
C GLN A 266 -13.84 -19.58 -6.51
N TYR A 267 -13.48 -18.67 -5.60
CA TYR A 267 -13.98 -18.71 -4.22
C TYR A 267 -15.47 -18.38 -4.08
N ALA A 268 -16.06 -17.67 -5.04
CA ALA A 268 -17.51 -17.42 -5.08
C ALA A 268 -18.29 -18.69 -5.43
N SER A 269 -17.74 -19.53 -6.31
CA SER A 269 -18.39 -20.77 -6.76
C SER A 269 -18.43 -21.87 -5.68
N GLY A 270 -17.53 -21.82 -4.69
CA GLY A 270 -17.46 -22.76 -3.56
C GLY A 270 -18.27 -22.39 -2.31
N GLY A 271 -18.73 -21.13 -2.19
CA GLY A 271 -19.37 -20.61 -0.98
C GLY A 271 -20.87 -20.91 -0.88
N LYS A 272 -21.29 -21.78 0.03
CA LYS A 272 -22.73 -22.14 0.27
C LYS A 272 -23.63 -20.99 0.76
N ASN A 273 -23.11 -19.79 1.02
CA ASN A 273 -23.82 -18.75 1.77
C ASN A 273 -24.04 -17.41 1.06
N GLY A 274 -23.91 -17.34 -0.27
CA GLY A 274 -24.51 -16.24 -1.05
C GLY A 274 -24.19 -14.81 -0.57
N ARG A 275 -23.04 -14.58 0.07
CA ARG A 275 -22.59 -13.20 0.33
C ARG A 275 -22.32 -12.57 -1.03
N THR A 276 -23.03 -11.49 -1.33
CA THR A 276 -22.73 -10.60 -2.45
C THR A 276 -21.26 -10.21 -2.37
N TYR A 277 -20.45 -10.79 -3.25
CA TYR A 277 -19.00 -10.57 -3.31
C TYR A 277 -18.72 -9.08 -3.53
N ASP A 278 -18.15 -8.42 -2.53
CA ASP A 278 -17.34 -7.24 -2.83
C ASP A 278 -16.08 -7.79 -3.51
N ARG A 279 -15.79 -7.30 -4.73
CA ARG A 279 -14.61 -7.72 -5.49
C ARG A 279 -13.35 -7.43 -4.65
N SER A 280 -12.32 -8.27 -4.79
CA SER A 280 -11.05 -8.08 -4.07
C SER A 280 -10.47 -6.69 -4.31
N ASP A 281 -9.77 -6.16 -3.32
CA ASP A 281 -9.19 -4.82 -3.38
C ASP A 281 -8.19 -4.71 -4.55
N GLY A 282 -7.44 -5.77 -4.85
CA GLY A 282 -6.55 -5.90 -6.00
C GLY A 282 -7.24 -5.73 -7.36
N TYR A 283 -8.44 -6.30 -7.54
CA TYR A 283 -9.25 -6.06 -8.74
C TYR A 283 -9.59 -4.57 -8.89
N LEU A 284 -10.05 -3.94 -7.79
CA LEU A 284 -10.44 -2.53 -7.78
C LEU A 284 -9.26 -1.61 -8.08
N ARG A 285 -8.09 -1.86 -7.49
CA ARG A 285 -6.84 -1.12 -7.77
C ARG A 285 -6.44 -1.23 -9.24
N SER A 286 -6.47 -2.45 -9.79
CA SER A 286 -6.11 -2.70 -11.20
C SER A 286 -7.04 -1.98 -12.16
N MET A 287 -8.35 -1.99 -11.87
CA MET A 287 -9.34 -1.30 -12.71
C MET A 287 -9.26 0.22 -12.60
N LEU A 288 -8.93 0.78 -11.43
CA LEU A 288 -8.66 2.21 -11.24
C LEU A 288 -7.45 2.66 -12.07
N TYR A 289 -6.38 1.86 -12.06
CA TYR A 289 -5.23 2.10 -12.90
C TYR A 289 -5.54 1.97 -14.39
N LEU A 290 -6.32 0.96 -14.78
CA LEU A 290 -6.72 0.79 -16.17
C LEU A 290 -7.51 2.01 -16.66
N ALA A 291 -8.50 2.50 -15.88
CA ALA A 291 -9.24 3.72 -16.21
C ALA A 291 -8.32 4.94 -16.33
N THR A 292 -7.41 5.12 -15.38
CA THR A 292 -6.45 6.23 -15.40
C THR A 292 -5.50 6.14 -16.60
N THR A 293 -5.03 4.94 -16.93
CA THR A 293 -4.17 4.67 -18.09
C THR A 293 -4.89 5.00 -19.38
N MET A 294 -6.14 4.55 -19.57
CA MET A 294 -6.94 4.92 -20.73
C MET A 294 -7.10 6.44 -20.86
N TRP A 295 -7.36 7.13 -19.76
CA TRP A 295 -7.49 8.59 -19.76
C TRP A 295 -6.17 9.31 -20.10
N CYS A 296 -5.04 8.85 -19.57
CA CYS A 296 -3.71 9.37 -19.92
C CYS A 296 -3.39 9.14 -21.41
N ARG A 297 -3.85 8.03 -21.99
CA ARG A 297 -3.75 7.72 -23.42
C ARG A 297 -4.79 8.45 -24.29
N HIS A 298 -5.49 9.45 -23.74
CA HIS A 298 -6.53 10.21 -24.44
C HIS A 298 -7.75 9.38 -24.88
N ARG A 299 -7.94 8.19 -24.30
CA ARG A 299 -9.07 7.28 -24.55
C ARG A 299 -10.17 7.50 -23.50
N ASP A 300 -10.70 8.72 -23.46
CA ASP A 300 -11.62 9.15 -22.40
C ASP A 300 -12.91 8.30 -22.34
N ALA A 301 -13.42 7.85 -23.49
CA ALA A 301 -14.60 6.99 -23.57
C ALA A 301 -14.36 5.61 -22.93
N ASP A 302 -13.16 5.05 -23.09
CA ASP A 302 -12.79 3.77 -22.48
C ASP A 302 -12.62 3.91 -20.96
N ALA A 303 -12.01 5.01 -20.51
CA ALA A 303 -11.93 5.33 -19.09
C ALA A 303 -13.34 5.47 -18.46
N ASP A 304 -14.24 6.20 -19.12
CA ASP A 304 -15.63 6.34 -18.69
C ASP A 304 -16.36 4.98 -18.64
N ALA A 305 -16.18 4.13 -19.65
CA ALA A 305 -16.80 2.80 -19.70
C ALA A 305 -16.35 1.91 -18.52
N ILE A 306 -15.05 1.94 -18.20
CA ILE A 306 -14.50 1.24 -17.03
C ILE A 306 -15.13 1.77 -15.75
N MET A 307 -15.21 3.10 -15.58
CA MET A 307 -15.78 3.70 -14.38
C MET A 307 -17.27 3.42 -14.22
N ARG A 308 -18.06 3.45 -15.30
CA ARG A 308 -19.48 3.02 -15.30
C ARG A 308 -19.61 1.58 -14.82
N LYS A 309 -18.79 0.67 -15.36
CA LYS A 309 -18.78 -0.73 -14.94
C LYS A 309 -18.50 -0.87 -13.44
N LEU A 310 -17.52 -0.15 -12.90
CA LEU A 310 -17.17 -0.22 -11.47
C LEU A 310 -18.27 0.35 -10.56
N LEU A 311 -18.89 1.47 -10.95
CA LEU A 311 -19.94 2.13 -10.17
C LEU A 311 -21.27 1.38 -10.21
N LEU A 312 -21.54 0.64 -11.29
CA LEU A 312 -22.73 -0.22 -11.41
C LEU A 312 -22.61 -1.54 -10.63
N GLN A 313 -21.40 -1.93 -10.21
CA GLN A 313 -21.24 -3.14 -9.40
C GLN A 313 -21.91 -2.96 -8.02
N PRO A 314 -22.63 -4.00 -7.53
CA PRO A 314 -23.24 -3.96 -6.21
C PRO A 314 -22.22 -3.58 -5.13
N TYR A 315 -22.62 -2.63 -4.28
CA TYR A 315 -21.82 -2.18 -3.16
C TYR A 315 -22.56 -2.54 -1.87
N ALA A 316 -22.27 -3.76 -1.37
CA ALA A 316 -23.09 -4.47 -0.39
C ALA A 316 -23.28 -3.70 0.93
N ASP A 317 -22.22 -3.04 1.42
CA ASP A 317 -22.32 -2.18 2.59
C ASP A 317 -21.34 -1.02 2.51
N ARG A 318 -21.88 0.20 2.50
CA ARG A 318 -21.08 1.43 2.47
C ARG A 318 -20.38 1.76 3.78
N HIS A 319 -20.75 1.11 4.88
CA HIS A 319 -20.14 1.28 6.20
C HIS A 319 -19.20 0.13 6.55
N SER A 320 -19.05 -0.86 5.66
CA SER A 320 -18.11 -1.95 5.83
C SER A 320 -16.68 -1.42 6.00
N ALA A 321 -15.99 -1.97 6.98
CA ALA A 321 -14.59 -1.69 7.28
C ALA A 321 -13.63 -2.46 6.35
N ALA A 322 -14.14 -3.29 5.43
CA ALA A 322 -13.31 -4.05 4.50
C ALA A 322 -12.51 -3.11 3.56
N PRO A 323 -11.25 -3.45 3.22
CA PRO A 323 -10.39 -2.61 2.37
C PRO A 323 -11.02 -2.25 1.01
N GLY A 324 -11.67 -3.21 0.34
CA GLY A 324 -12.34 -2.98 -0.95
C GLY A 324 -13.47 -1.95 -0.86
N SER A 325 -14.22 -1.97 0.25
CA SER A 325 -15.28 -0.99 0.50
C SER A 325 -14.70 0.42 0.70
N ALA A 326 -13.58 0.55 1.41
CA ALA A 326 -12.88 1.83 1.55
C ALA A 326 -12.38 2.37 0.19
N ILE A 327 -11.78 1.52 -0.66
CA ILE A 327 -11.36 1.91 -2.03
C ILE A 327 -12.55 2.38 -2.86
N ARG A 328 -13.71 1.71 -2.76
CA ARG A 328 -14.94 2.16 -3.43
C ARG A 328 -15.34 3.57 -3.00
N ARG A 329 -15.33 3.86 -1.69
CA ARG A 329 -15.70 5.16 -1.14
C ARG A 329 -14.77 6.27 -1.57
N TRP A 330 -13.46 6.04 -1.44
CA TRP A 330 -12.45 7.08 -1.57
C TRP A 330 -11.95 7.24 -2.99
N GLU A 331 -11.80 6.16 -3.75
CA GLU A 331 -11.13 6.18 -5.05
C GLU A 331 -12.13 6.01 -6.21
N ILE A 332 -12.96 4.97 -6.19
CA ILE A 332 -13.86 4.68 -7.34
C ILE A 332 -14.91 5.76 -7.51
N ARG A 333 -15.59 6.17 -6.42
CA ARG A 333 -16.59 7.24 -6.48
C ARG A 333 -16.00 8.58 -6.94
N THR A 334 -14.74 8.85 -6.63
CA THR A 334 -14.15 10.18 -6.83
C THR A 334 -13.33 10.30 -8.10
N LEU A 335 -12.81 9.19 -8.66
CA LEU A 335 -11.95 9.21 -9.84
C LEU A 335 -12.57 9.98 -11.02
N PRO A 336 -13.85 9.80 -11.39
CA PRO A 336 -14.44 10.54 -12.51
C PRO A 336 -14.37 12.06 -12.30
N LEU A 337 -14.61 12.54 -11.08
CA LEU A 337 -14.52 13.97 -10.74
C LEU A 337 -13.08 14.47 -10.82
N ARG A 338 -12.12 13.69 -10.34
CA ARG A 338 -10.69 14.01 -10.41
C ARG A 338 -10.21 14.11 -11.86
N LEU A 339 -10.60 13.16 -12.72
CA LEU A 339 -10.30 13.19 -14.14
C LEU A 339 -10.96 14.39 -14.84
N MET A 340 -12.20 14.74 -14.48
CA MET A 340 -12.87 15.94 -15.01
C MET A 340 -12.13 17.24 -14.63
N ILE A 341 -11.68 17.36 -13.38
CA ILE A 341 -10.89 18.49 -12.91
C ILE A 341 -9.57 18.56 -13.71
N ALA A 342 -8.85 17.44 -13.79
CA ALA A 342 -7.56 17.31 -14.43
C ALA A 342 -7.58 17.44 -15.96
N ALA A 343 -8.71 17.17 -16.61
CA ALA A 343 -8.84 17.28 -18.07
C ALA A 343 -8.78 18.73 -18.57
N HIS A 344 -8.91 19.70 -17.66
CA HIS A 344 -8.92 21.12 -18.00
C HIS A 344 -9.99 21.54 -19.04
N ARG A 345 -11.10 20.79 -19.17
CA ARG A 345 -12.22 21.03 -20.12
C ARG A 345 -13.41 21.84 -19.55
N PRO A 346 -14.23 22.49 -20.38
CA PRO A 346 -15.45 23.16 -19.93
C PRO A 346 -16.37 22.26 -19.10
N TYR A 347 -17.15 22.87 -18.21
CA TYR A 347 -18.10 22.15 -17.36
C TYR A 347 -19.14 21.36 -18.17
N ASP A 348 -19.18 20.04 -17.97
CA ASP A 348 -20.18 19.13 -18.52
C ASP A 348 -21.19 18.73 -17.42
N LYS A 349 -22.38 19.37 -17.49
CA LYS A 349 -23.45 19.17 -16.50
C LYS A 349 -24.08 17.79 -16.58
N GLU A 350 -24.26 17.26 -17.79
CA GLU A 350 -24.94 15.99 -18.02
C GLU A 350 -24.06 14.84 -17.53
N LYS A 351 -22.78 14.86 -17.90
CA LYS A 351 -21.80 13.89 -17.43
C LYS A 351 -21.64 13.92 -15.91
N LEU A 352 -21.63 15.11 -15.29
CA LEU A 352 -21.60 15.21 -13.83
C LEU A 352 -22.86 14.61 -13.17
N ALA A 353 -24.04 14.93 -13.70
CA ALA A 353 -25.31 14.41 -13.17
C ALA A 353 -25.38 12.88 -13.27
N GLU A 354 -24.82 12.32 -14.35
CA GLU A 354 -24.69 10.89 -14.51
C GLU A 354 -23.77 10.26 -13.46
N TRP A 355 -22.56 10.80 -13.29
CA TRP A 355 -21.63 10.30 -12.26
C TRP A 355 -22.21 10.39 -10.86
N ASP A 356 -22.93 11.47 -10.57
CA ASP A 356 -23.61 11.66 -9.29
C ASP A 356 -24.67 10.61 -9.02
N LYS A 357 -25.47 10.28 -10.05
CA LYS A 357 -26.45 9.20 -9.99
C LYS A 357 -25.78 7.85 -9.76
N LEU A 358 -24.73 7.54 -10.51
CA LEU A 358 -23.99 6.27 -10.42
C LEU A 358 -23.25 6.12 -9.08
N ALA A 359 -22.70 7.20 -8.53
CA ALA A 359 -22.01 7.20 -7.25
C ALA A 359 -22.95 7.08 -6.02
N GLY A 360 -24.28 7.06 -6.23
CA GLY A 360 -25.28 6.84 -5.20
C GLY A 360 -25.37 7.95 -4.15
N SER A 361 -25.06 9.20 -4.51
CA SER A 361 -25.02 10.36 -3.58
C SER A 361 -26.40 10.83 -3.09
N GLY A 362 -27.48 10.13 -3.46
CA GLY A 362 -28.86 10.63 -3.44
C GLY A 362 -29.57 10.78 -2.09
N ARG A 363 -28.94 10.53 -0.94
CA ARG A 363 -29.50 10.89 0.38
C ARG A 363 -28.41 11.37 1.31
N ALA A 364 -28.51 12.63 1.75
CA ALA A 364 -27.71 13.16 2.84
C ALA A 364 -27.93 12.28 4.07
N ALA A 365 -26.91 11.49 4.43
CA ALA A 365 -26.92 10.75 5.68
C ALA A 365 -26.91 11.75 6.84
N ALA A 366 -27.64 11.46 7.92
CA ALA A 366 -27.62 12.29 9.12
C ALA A 366 -26.20 12.45 9.71
N ASN A 367 -25.30 11.50 9.42
CA ASN A 367 -23.89 11.54 9.78
C ASN A 367 -23.03 11.05 8.60
N PRO A 368 -22.60 11.91 7.68
CA PRO A 368 -21.83 11.52 6.50
C PRO A 368 -20.45 10.98 6.89
N LEU A 369 -19.93 10.01 6.13
CA LEU A 369 -18.55 9.57 6.27
C LEU A 369 -17.59 10.66 5.78
N PRO A 370 -16.31 10.67 6.20
CA PRO A 370 -15.29 11.57 5.63
C PRO A 370 -15.22 11.48 4.10
N ALA A 371 -15.35 10.27 3.53
CA ALA A 371 -15.38 10.06 2.08
C ALA A 371 -16.61 10.69 1.38
N ASP A 372 -17.78 10.72 2.02
CA ASP A 372 -18.97 11.38 1.46
C ASP A 372 -18.79 12.89 1.41
N THR A 373 -18.18 13.44 2.47
CA THR A 373 -17.81 14.86 2.54
C THR A 373 -16.77 15.19 1.48
N PHE A 374 -15.77 14.33 1.28
CA PHE A 374 -14.78 14.46 0.22
C PHE A 374 -15.43 14.55 -1.15
N TYR A 375 -16.30 13.58 -1.47
CA TYR A 375 -16.99 13.52 -2.75
C TYR A 375 -17.83 14.78 -3.00
N GLY A 376 -18.62 15.21 -2.01
CA GLY A 376 -19.47 16.41 -2.13
C GLY A 376 -18.68 17.69 -2.38
N LEU A 377 -17.57 17.87 -1.66
CA LEU A 377 -16.69 19.03 -1.84
C LEU A 377 -15.93 18.96 -3.18
N LEU A 378 -15.47 17.79 -3.60
CA LEU A 378 -14.81 17.58 -4.88
C LEU A 378 -15.76 17.85 -6.06
N LYS A 379 -17.01 17.43 -5.94
CA LYS A 379 -18.08 17.75 -6.90
C LYS A 379 -18.28 19.26 -7.02
N ALA A 380 -18.41 19.97 -5.89
CA ALA A 380 -18.56 21.42 -5.88
C ALA A 380 -17.34 22.11 -6.53
N TYR A 381 -16.14 21.62 -6.26
CA TYR A 381 -14.92 22.11 -6.89
C TYR A 381 -14.89 21.84 -8.40
N ALA A 382 -15.26 20.65 -8.87
CA ALA A 382 -15.34 20.32 -10.30
C ALA A 382 -16.30 21.25 -11.07
N VAL A 383 -17.46 21.57 -10.47
CA VAL A 383 -18.40 22.56 -11.02
C VAL A 383 -17.75 23.93 -11.12
N ALA A 384 -17.17 24.44 -10.02
CA ALA A 384 -16.56 25.76 -9.98
C ALA A 384 -15.39 25.87 -10.98
N ALA A 385 -14.50 24.87 -11.00
CA ALA A 385 -13.33 24.84 -11.87
C ALA A 385 -13.70 24.76 -13.36
N GLY A 386 -14.77 24.03 -13.71
CA GLY A 386 -15.27 23.99 -15.08
C GLY A 386 -15.96 25.29 -15.51
N GLN A 387 -16.61 26.01 -14.60
CA GLN A 387 -17.32 27.27 -14.87
C GLN A 387 -16.38 28.50 -14.91
N GLY A 388 -15.29 28.49 -14.14
CA GLY A 388 -14.29 29.55 -14.06
C GLY A 388 -13.30 29.62 -15.24
N ARG A 389 -13.49 28.78 -16.25
CA ARG A 389 -12.72 28.80 -17.51
C ARG A 389 -13.27 29.79 -18.55
N ALA A 390 -14.40 30.45 -18.27
CA ALA A 390 -14.79 31.71 -18.93
C ALA A 390 -14.08 32.86 -18.19
N ASN A 391 -13.58 33.89 -18.89
CA ASN A 391 -12.83 35.07 -18.38
C ASN A 391 -13.56 35.89 -17.27
N ASP A 392 -13.96 35.26 -16.18
CA ASP A 392 -14.82 35.79 -15.14
C ASP A 392 -14.14 35.56 -13.78
N VAL A 393 -13.53 36.65 -13.27
CA VAL A 393 -12.78 36.68 -12.01
C VAL A 393 -13.63 36.16 -10.84
N SER A 394 -14.94 36.40 -10.84
CA SER A 394 -15.85 35.92 -9.79
C SER A 394 -15.98 34.39 -9.79
N ARG A 395 -15.86 33.73 -10.93
CA ARG A 395 -15.90 32.26 -11.02
C ARG A 395 -14.56 31.61 -10.65
N ALA A 396 -13.44 32.28 -10.93
CA ALA A 396 -12.13 31.87 -10.42
C ALA A 396 -12.11 31.92 -8.87
N GLN A 397 -12.69 32.96 -8.27
CA GLN A 397 -12.84 33.08 -6.81
C GLN A 397 -13.68 31.94 -6.20
N ASN A 398 -14.76 31.52 -6.87
CA ASN A 398 -15.55 30.37 -6.41
C ASN A 398 -14.75 29.07 -6.39
N SER A 399 -13.89 28.85 -7.39
CA SER A 399 -13.00 27.68 -7.44
C SER A 399 -12.01 27.67 -6.27
N LEU A 400 -11.41 28.83 -5.98
CA LEU A 400 -10.51 29.02 -4.84
C LEU A 400 -11.21 28.78 -3.50
N LEU A 401 -12.45 29.25 -3.33
CA LEU A 401 -13.24 29.03 -2.13
C LEU A 401 -13.51 27.53 -1.90
N MET A 402 -13.90 26.79 -2.94
CA MET A 402 -14.17 25.35 -2.82
C MET A 402 -12.89 24.56 -2.51
N ALA A 403 -11.78 24.88 -3.17
CA ALA A 403 -10.50 24.25 -2.88
C ALA A 403 -10.00 24.55 -1.45
N SER A 404 -10.23 25.77 -0.96
CA SER A 404 -9.90 26.14 0.42
C SER A 404 -10.75 25.38 1.45
N ARG A 405 -12.04 25.17 1.17
CA ARG A 405 -12.92 24.35 2.02
C ARG A 405 -12.49 22.88 2.05
N LEU A 406 -12.13 22.31 0.90
CA LEU A 406 -11.51 20.98 0.81
C LEU A 406 -10.29 20.90 1.74
N GLN A 407 -9.34 21.82 1.59
CA GLN A 407 -8.13 21.81 2.43
C GLN A 407 -8.46 21.98 3.92
N GLN A 408 -9.36 22.89 4.28
CA GLN A 408 -9.72 23.15 5.68
C GLN A 408 -10.37 21.94 6.36
N GLN A 409 -11.26 21.22 5.67
CA GLN A 409 -11.97 20.07 6.22
C GLN A 409 -11.04 18.88 6.47
N PHE A 410 -10.11 18.65 5.53
CA PHE A 410 -9.17 17.53 5.58
C PHE A 410 -7.94 17.80 6.46
N THR A 411 -7.74 19.05 6.89
CA THR A 411 -6.71 19.40 7.88
C THR A 411 -7.25 19.41 9.31
N GLN A 412 -8.57 19.25 9.51
CA GLN A 412 -9.14 19.14 10.86
C GLN A 412 -8.72 17.83 11.56
N PRO A 413 -8.28 17.90 12.83
CA PRO A 413 -7.96 16.71 13.61
C PRO A 413 -9.12 15.72 13.75
N SER A 414 -10.36 16.21 13.82
CA SER A 414 -11.56 15.37 13.96
C SER A 414 -11.78 14.46 12.76
N THR A 415 -11.63 14.99 11.53
CA THR A 415 -11.76 14.21 10.30
C THR A 415 -10.68 13.12 10.23
N GLY A 416 -9.43 13.47 10.55
CA GLY A 416 -8.32 12.52 10.55
C GLY A 416 -8.44 11.44 11.64
N ASN A 417 -8.96 11.80 12.83
CA ASN A 417 -9.19 10.83 13.90
C ASN A 417 -10.29 9.83 13.52
N ARG A 418 -11.40 10.31 12.96
CA ARG A 418 -12.46 9.42 12.46
C ARG A 418 -11.95 8.49 11.36
N ALA A 419 -11.19 9.01 10.39
CA ALA A 419 -10.58 8.18 9.35
C ALA A 419 -9.62 7.12 9.94
N ARG A 420 -8.94 7.43 11.05
CA ARG A 420 -8.10 6.45 11.76
C ARG A 420 -8.93 5.39 12.46
N GLU A 421 -10.01 5.76 13.13
CA GLU A 421 -10.93 4.84 13.79
C GLU A 421 -11.60 3.87 12.80
N ASP A 422 -11.94 4.38 11.60
CA ASP A 422 -12.53 3.62 10.51
C ASP A 422 -11.49 2.78 9.72
N GLY A 423 -10.19 2.89 10.03
CA GLY A 423 -9.11 2.20 9.32
C GLY A 423 -8.81 2.73 7.90
N GLU A 424 -9.23 3.95 7.60
CA GLU A 424 -9.15 4.57 6.26
C GLU A 424 -8.06 5.63 6.13
N ILE A 425 -7.15 5.72 7.11
CA ILE A 425 -6.20 6.84 7.23
C ILE A 425 -5.28 7.01 6.01
N SER A 426 -4.90 5.93 5.34
CA SER A 426 -4.06 5.97 4.13
C SER A 426 -4.81 6.58 2.94
N LEU A 427 -6.09 6.24 2.76
CA LEU A 427 -6.95 6.83 1.73
C LEU A 427 -7.32 8.28 2.05
N PHE A 428 -7.55 8.59 3.33
CA PHE A 428 -7.70 9.97 3.81
C PHE A 428 -6.48 10.83 3.48
N THR A 429 -5.27 10.30 3.69
CA THR A 429 -4.02 11.02 3.38
C THR A 429 -3.91 11.31 1.88
N ARG A 430 -4.32 10.36 1.01
CA ARG A 430 -4.41 10.59 -0.44
C ARG A 430 -5.44 11.65 -0.81
N ALA A 431 -6.60 11.66 -0.14
CA ALA A 431 -7.61 12.71 -0.31
C ALA A 431 -7.11 14.09 0.13
N LEU A 432 -6.30 14.16 1.20
CA LEU A 432 -5.64 15.39 1.63
C LEU A 432 -4.65 15.91 0.57
N THR A 433 -3.86 15.03 -0.07
CA THR A 433 -3.01 15.41 -1.21
C THR A 433 -3.84 16.01 -2.34
N THR A 434 -4.97 15.39 -2.69
CA THR A 434 -5.90 15.91 -3.70
C THR A 434 -6.40 17.31 -3.35
N ALA A 435 -6.84 17.51 -2.10
CA ALA A 435 -7.29 18.82 -1.61
C ALA A 435 -6.20 19.89 -1.68
N HIS A 436 -4.94 19.51 -1.39
CA HIS A 436 -3.82 20.43 -1.42
C HIS A 436 -3.44 20.83 -2.85
N VAL A 437 -3.38 19.87 -3.79
CA VAL A 437 -3.15 20.13 -5.22
C VAL A 437 -4.21 21.05 -5.79
N ALA A 438 -5.49 20.75 -5.55
CA ALA A 438 -6.61 21.60 -5.99
C ALA A 438 -6.49 23.05 -5.48
N ALA A 439 -6.05 23.23 -4.24
CA ALA A 439 -5.88 24.56 -3.63
C ALA A 439 -4.65 25.31 -4.15
N MET A 440 -3.55 24.61 -4.49
CA MET A 440 -2.40 25.22 -5.16
C MET A 440 -2.76 25.70 -6.56
N GLU A 441 -3.42 24.87 -7.36
CA GLU A 441 -3.83 25.23 -8.73
C GLU A 441 -4.80 26.41 -8.75
N ALA A 442 -5.80 26.40 -7.86
CA ALA A 442 -6.77 27.50 -7.77
C ALA A 442 -6.10 28.82 -7.37
N ARG A 443 -5.08 28.78 -6.50
CA ARG A 443 -4.29 29.97 -6.14
C ARG A 443 -3.44 30.45 -7.31
N SER A 444 -2.72 29.55 -7.99
CA SER A 444 -1.87 29.90 -9.14
C SER A 444 -2.66 30.62 -10.23
N ALA A 445 -3.87 30.13 -10.55
CA ALA A 445 -4.74 30.75 -11.56
C ALA A 445 -5.16 32.20 -11.23
N THR A 446 -4.98 32.65 -9.99
CA THR A 446 -5.34 34.00 -9.53
C THR A 446 -4.15 34.93 -9.25
N SER A 447 -2.91 34.43 -9.31
CA SER A 447 -1.71 35.18 -8.93
C SER A 447 -0.59 35.06 -9.97
N GLY A 448 -0.35 36.11 -10.75
CA GLY A 448 0.58 36.07 -11.90
C GLY A 448 2.08 35.98 -11.59
N GLN A 449 2.53 35.80 -10.33
CA GLN A 449 3.97 35.73 -9.98
C GLN A 449 4.35 34.66 -8.93
N ALA A 450 3.40 33.96 -8.31
CA ALA A 450 3.67 32.85 -7.38
C ALA A 450 3.64 31.47 -8.06
N GLU A 451 3.62 31.45 -9.40
CA GLU A 451 3.31 30.27 -10.23
C GLU A 451 4.34 29.15 -10.11
N THR A 452 5.64 29.45 -10.07
CA THR A 452 6.68 28.40 -10.27
C THR A 452 6.76 27.38 -9.14
N ALA A 453 6.74 27.83 -7.87
CA ALA A 453 6.84 26.92 -6.73
C ALA A 453 5.55 26.09 -6.50
N TRP A 454 4.38 26.69 -6.74
CA TRP A 454 3.10 26.01 -6.58
C TRP A 454 2.84 25.00 -7.70
N ASN A 455 3.24 25.33 -8.93
CA ASN A 455 3.14 24.42 -10.07
C ASN A 455 4.08 23.23 -9.91
N GLN A 456 5.32 23.44 -9.44
CA GLN A 456 6.26 22.34 -9.21
C GLN A 456 5.72 21.32 -8.19
N TYR A 457 5.23 21.79 -7.04
CA TYR A 457 4.62 20.88 -6.05
C TYR A 457 3.40 20.15 -6.61
N ALA A 458 2.52 20.87 -7.32
CA ALA A 458 1.34 20.25 -7.93
C ALA A 458 1.72 19.18 -8.94
N ASP A 459 2.74 19.42 -9.77
CA ASP A 459 3.24 18.46 -10.74
C ASP A 459 3.88 17.23 -10.08
N ASP A 460 4.65 17.42 -9.00
CA ASP A 460 5.22 16.31 -8.23
C ASP A 460 4.14 15.46 -7.56
N ALA A 461 3.14 16.09 -6.95
CA ALA A 461 2.01 15.40 -6.35
C ALA A 461 1.10 14.69 -7.37
N ARG A 462 0.99 15.23 -8.59
CA ARG A 462 0.26 14.61 -9.72
C ARG A 462 0.98 13.37 -10.27
N ARG A 463 2.29 13.26 -10.06
CA ARG A 463 3.12 12.07 -10.39
C ARG A 463 3.19 11.05 -9.25
N ALA A 464 2.94 11.47 -8.01
CA ALA A 464 3.05 10.59 -6.85
C ALA A 464 1.91 9.55 -6.83
N ALA A 465 2.25 8.31 -7.18
CA ALA A 465 1.41 7.14 -6.95
C ALA A 465 1.83 6.51 -5.62
N THR A 466 0.85 6.16 -4.79
CA THR A 466 1.03 5.55 -3.48
C THR A 466 0.01 4.46 -3.31
N LEU A 467 0.25 3.48 -2.42
CA LEU A 467 -0.66 2.36 -2.18
C LEU A 467 -0.95 1.51 -3.43
N LEU A 468 -0.07 1.50 -4.46
CA LEU A 468 -0.35 0.79 -5.72
C LEU A 468 -1.74 1.21 -6.23
N LEU A 469 -2.01 2.51 -6.13
CA LEU A 469 -3.17 3.20 -6.68
C LEU A 469 -2.68 4.32 -7.58
N PRO A 470 -3.43 4.65 -8.65
CA PRO A 470 -3.06 5.75 -9.54
C PRO A 470 -2.85 7.05 -8.76
N PRO A 471 -2.15 8.05 -9.32
CA PRO A 471 -1.91 9.30 -8.64
C PRO A 471 -3.20 9.91 -8.08
N ALA A 472 -3.12 10.48 -6.89
CA ALA A 472 -4.32 10.97 -6.19
C ALA A 472 -5.06 12.02 -7.03
N MET A 473 -4.33 12.85 -7.77
CA MET A 473 -4.81 13.72 -8.84
C MET A 473 -4.01 13.42 -10.11
N PRO A 474 -4.53 12.63 -11.05
CA PRO A 474 -3.81 12.30 -12.28
C PRO A 474 -3.56 13.52 -13.16
N SER A 475 -2.46 13.54 -13.90
CA SER A 475 -2.27 14.44 -15.04
C SER A 475 -1.88 13.63 -16.29
N ARG A 476 -2.13 14.16 -17.49
CA ARG A 476 -1.72 13.47 -18.73
C ARG A 476 -0.21 13.39 -18.89
N SER A 477 0.54 14.31 -18.25
CA SER A 477 2.00 14.28 -18.15
C SER A 477 2.53 13.51 -16.94
N ALA A 478 1.65 12.91 -16.12
CA ALA A 478 2.06 12.20 -14.90
C ALA A 478 2.83 10.90 -15.19
N ALA A 479 2.65 10.36 -16.40
CA ALA A 479 3.56 9.40 -17.01
C ALA A 479 4.86 10.13 -17.34
N ALA A 480 6.01 9.69 -16.79
CA ALA A 480 7.29 10.26 -17.14
C ALA A 480 7.44 10.25 -18.68
N PRO A 481 7.74 11.39 -19.33
CA PRO A 481 7.85 11.41 -20.78
C PRO A 481 8.96 10.45 -21.20
N GLU A 482 8.71 9.75 -22.31
CA GLU A 482 9.73 8.98 -23.01
C GLU A 482 10.89 9.95 -23.29
N LYS A 483 12.02 9.80 -22.60
CA LYS A 483 13.25 10.42 -23.06
C LYS A 483 13.66 9.63 -24.30
N GLU A 484 13.11 10.01 -25.46
CA GLU A 484 13.76 9.70 -26.73
C GLU A 484 15.19 10.21 -26.61
N THR A 485 16.11 9.29 -26.34
CA THR A 485 17.52 9.59 -26.37
C THR A 485 17.86 9.56 -27.86
N PRO A 486 18.22 10.69 -28.49
CA PRO A 486 18.64 10.64 -29.88
C PRO A 486 19.83 9.67 -29.94
N ALA A 487 19.74 8.68 -30.81
CA ALA A 487 20.81 7.71 -31.00
C ALA A 487 22.15 8.44 -31.13
N ALA A 488 23.04 8.23 -30.15
CA ALA A 488 24.38 8.79 -30.19
C ALA A 488 25.11 8.19 -31.39
N GLN A 489 25.35 9.00 -32.41
CA GLN A 489 26.25 8.66 -33.50
C GLN A 489 27.67 8.44 -32.92
N PRO A 490 28.41 7.41 -33.36
CA PRO A 490 29.75 7.16 -32.86
C PRO A 490 30.76 8.05 -33.59
N GLY A 491 31.47 8.92 -32.87
CA GLY A 491 32.63 9.59 -33.48
C GLY A 491 33.29 10.70 -32.68
N ALA A 492 34.52 10.41 -32.25
CA ALA A 492 35.66 11.27 -31.93
C ALA A 492 35.90 11.71 -30.46
N PRO A 493 37.17 11.63 -29.98
CA PRO A 493 37.52 11.75 -28.57
C PRO A 493 37.74 13.21 -28.17
N SER A 494 37.18 13.63 -27.03
CA SER A 494 37.48 14.92 -26.43
C SER A 494 38.33 14.74 -25.17
N ALA A 495 39.46 15.45 -25.16
CA ALA A 495 40.50 15.46 -24.17
C ALA A 495 40.05 15.92 -22.77
N ALA A 496 40.68 15.36 -21.74
CA ALA A 496 40.61 15.82 -20.37
C ALA A 496 41.36 17.14 -20.15
N PRO A 497 40.99 17.90 -19.11
CA PRO A 497 41.99 18.62 -18.34
C PRO A 497 41.94 18.31 -16.84
N ALA A 498 43.12 17.93 -16.38
CA ALA A 498 43.78 18.04 -15.08
C ALA A 498 43.10 18.82 -13.92
N SER A 499 43.12 18.14 -12.76
CA SER A 499 43.54 18.58 -11.42
C SER A 499 43.07 19.93 -10.83
N GLY A 500 42.35 19.84 -9.70
CA GLY A 500 42.23 20.91 -8.70
C GLY A 500 41.79 20.36 -7.34
N GLU A 501 42.66 20.49 -6.33
CA GLU A 501 42.53 19.98 -4.96
C GLU A 501 41.32 20.52 -4.15
N PRO A 502 40.86 19.80 -3.11
CA PRO A 502 39.67 20.18 -2.34
C PRO A 502 39.96 21.22 -1.24
N ARG A 503 39.16 22.30 -1.21
CA ARG A 503 39.14 23.30 -0.13
C ARG A 503 38.44 22.76 1.13
N LYS A 504 39.17 22.79 2.24
CA LYS A 504 38.76 22.45 3.62
C LYS A 504 37.56 23.27 4.09
N ALA A 505 36.47 22.59 4.46
CA ALA A 505 35.36 23.19 5.22
C ALA A 505 35.55 22.98 6.73
N ARG A 506 35.37 24.07 7.47
CA ARG A 506 35.71 24.29 8.88
C ARG A 506 34.64 23.66 9.79
N ALA A 507 35.08 22.76 10.68
CA ALA A 507 34.22 22.12 11.68
C ALA A 507 33.77 23.12 12.77
N VAL A 508 32.47 23.28 12.96
CA VAL A 508 31.87 23.93 14.13
C VAL A 508 31.55 22.85 15.17
N LYS A 509 32.35 22.80 16.24
CA LYS A 509 32.09 21.97 17.43
C LYS A 509 30.87 22.52 18.17
N LYS A 510 29.78 21.74 18.24
CA LYS A 510 28.75 21.89 19.29
C LYS A 510 28.84 20.69 20.23
N ALA A 511 29.20 20.97 21.47
CA ALA A 511 29.28 20.01 22.56
C ALA A 511 27.88 19.51 22.94
N SER A 512 27.70 18.20 23.00
CA SER A 512 26.59 17.56 23.73
C SER A 512 27.18 16.63 24.79
N LYS A 513 26.76 16.82 26.05
CA LYS A 513 27.13 15.98 27.20
C LYS A 513 26.45 14.60 27.07
N PRO A 514 27.08 13.50 27.53
CA PRO A 514 26.48 12.18 27.44
C PRO A 514 25.44 11.98 28.56
N ALA A 515 24.22 11.61 28.19
CA ALA A 515 23.25 11.04 29.12
C ALA A 515 23.64 9.58 29.41
N SER A 516 23.66 9.22 30.69
CA SER A 516 24.12 7.95 31.22
C SER A 516 23.24 6.77 30.76
N ARG A 517 23.90 5.74 30.20
CA ARG A 517 23.32 4.41 30.00
C ARG A 517 23.07 3.76 31.37
N LYS A 518 21.82 3.74 31.83
CA LYS A 518 21.38 2.76 32.83
C LYS A 518 20.95 1.50 32.10
N THR A 519 21.73 0.44 32.28
CA THR A 519 21.41 -0.93 31.90
C THR A 519 20.24 -1.44 32.74
N CYS A 520 19.10 -1.73 32.12
CA CYS A 520 18.03 -2.49 32.76
C CYS A 520 18.22 -3.98 32.46
N LYS A 521 18.88 -4.67 33.40
CA LYS A 521 18.84 -6.12 33.52
C LYS A 521 17.46 -6.55 34.04
N GLY A 522 16.87 -7.55 33.40
CA GLY A 522 15.89 -8.46 34.00
C GLY A 522 14.51 -7.87 34.34
N LYS A 523 13.61 -7.79 33.35
CA LYS A 523 12.16 -7.82 33.60
C LYS A 523 11.49 -8.81 32.63
N LYS A 524 10.66 -9.68 33.19
CA LYS A 524 9.96 -10.78 32.52
C LYS A 524 9.01 -10.24 31.44
N TRP A 525 9.13 -10.78 30.23
CA TRP A 525 8.43 -10.37 29.00
C TRP A 525 6.89 -10.49 29.07
N HIS A 526 6.36 -11.39 29.91
CA HIS A 526 4.92 -11.74 29.95
C HIS A 526 3.97 -10.60 30.41
N LYS A 527 4.48 -9.49 30.97
CA LYS A 527 3.63 -8.34 31.35
C LYS A 527 3.47 -7.29 30.25
N CYS A 528 4.22 -7.36 29.16
CA CYS A 528 4.15 -6.39 28.06
C CYS A 528 3.06 -6.69 27.02
N LEU A 529 2.62 -7.95 26.90
CA LEU A 529 1.53 -8.34 25.98
C LEU A 529 0.13 -7.96 26.52
N PHE A 530 -0.04 -7.83 27.83
CA PHE A 530 -1.35 -7.57 28.45
C PHE A 530 -1.69 -6.07 28.64
N PHE A 531 -0.72 -5.16 28.44
CA PHE A 531 -0.88 -3.72 28.73
C PHE A 531 -0.88 -2.80 27.49
N ALA A 532 -0.80 -3.36 26.28
CA ALA A 532 -0.72 -2.60 25.03
C ALA A 532 -2.04 -1.94 24.55
N ALA A 533 -3.05 -1.83 25.42
CA ALA A 533 -4.37 -1.33 25.05
C ALA A 533 -4.62 0.17 25.35
N PHE A 534 -3.70 0.91 25.97
CA PHE A 534 -3.97 2.30 26.35
C PHE A 534 -2.71 3.17 26.25
N HIS A 535 -2.63 4.01 25.22
CA HIS A 535 -2.21 5.42 25.22
C HIS A 535 -1.66 5.85 23.84
N LEU A 536 -2.49 6.56 23.07
CA LEU A 536 -2.11 7.30 21.87
C LEU A 536 -2.01 8.79 22.20
N ALA A 537 -0.82 9.40 22.04
CA ALA A 537 -0.70 10.85 21.95
C ALA A 537 0.59 11.29 21.23
N ARG A 538 0.39 12.03 20.13
CA ARG A 538 1.27 13.03 19.51
C ARG A 538 2.61 12.57 18.92
N ILE A 539 2.64 12.32 17.60
CA ILE A 539 3.88 12.37 16.79
C ILE A 539 3.57 12.98 15.39
N ASP A 540 4.56 13.75 14.90
CA ASP A 540 4.59 14.60 13.71
C ASP A 540 4.39 13.84 12.36
N ILE A 541 3.63 14.45 11.44
CA ILE A 541 2.79 13.77 10.43
C ILE A 541 3.44 13.58 9.04
N ARG A 542 4.68 14.03 8.80
CA ARG A 542 5.18 14.14 7.41
C ARG A 542 6.03 12.98 6.87
N HIS A 543 6.56 12.11 7.72
CA HIS A 543 7.44 11.00 7.29
C HIS A 543 6.96 9.61 7.72
N PHE A 544 5.91 9.54 8.53
CA PHE A 544 5.42 8.29 9.11
C PHE A 544 4.62 7.44 8.10
N PHE A 545 4.02 8.07 7.10
CA PHE A 545 3.13 7.38 6.17
C PHE A 545 3.85 6.57 5.10
N ILE A 546 5.09 6.84 4.69
CA ILE A 546 5.68 6.08 3.57
C ILE A 546 6.07 4.64 3.99
N ILE A 547 6.41 4.43 5.26
CA ILE A 547 6.77 3.10 5.79
C ILE A 547 5.52 2.32 6.24
N ILE A 548 4.50 3.01 6.77
CA ILE A 548 3.29 2.42 7.37
C ILE A 548 2.05 2.44 6.45
N SER A 549 2.07 3.20 5.34
CA SER A 549 0.97 3.15 4.35
C SER A 549 0.74 1.72 3.81
N TYR A 550 1.73 0.85 3.97
CA TYR A 550 1.69 -0.57 3.62
C TYR A 550 1.91 -1.54 4.79
N TRP A 551 2.23 -1.07 6.00
CA TRP A 551 2.56 -1.92 7.16
C TRP A 551 2.09 -1.38 8.49
#